data_AF-A0A846C7R7-F1
#
_entry.id   AF-A0A846C7R7-F1
#
_cell.length_a   1.000
_cell.length_b   1.000
_cell.length_c   1.000
_cell.angle_alpha   90.00
_cell.angle_beta   90.00
_cell.angle_gamma   90.00
#
_symmetry.space_group_name_H-M   'P 1'
#
loop_
_entity.id
_entity.type
_entity.pdbx_description
1 polymer ?
#
loop_
_entity_poly.entity_id
_entity_poly.type
_entity_poly.pdbx_seq_one_letter_code
_entity_poly.pdbx_strand_id
1 'polypeptide(L)'
;MQTQEPVKHNNYQEMSLREQLLQEVECLPNELVSEVLNFLLFVKVRLLGQQETLKSVPELPEESRQDSDLPYYAASGKSLADYDGGWAGDDFEDCLQLVRESRSKVNFSKHEPF
;
A
#
# COMPACT_ATOMS: atom_id res chain seq x y z
N MET A 1 64.21 22.27 -4.50
CA MET A 1 63.27 22.25 -3.36
C MET A 1 61.89 22.02 -3.96
N GLN A 2 61.35 20.80 -3.82
CA GLN A 2 60.04 20.44 -4.37
C GLN A 2 59.14 20.15 -3.16
N THR A 3 58.23 21.06 -2.84
CA THR A 3 57.16 20.86 -1.85
C THR A 3 56.08 20.01 -2.49
N GLN A 4 55.94 18.78 -2.03
CA GLN A 4 54.84 17.90 -2.38
C GLN A 4 53.76 18.07 -1.30
N GLU A 5 52.62 18.65 -1.68
CA GLU A 5 51.45 18.71 -0.80
C GLU A 5 50.77 17.33 -0.72
N PRO A 6 50.28 16.91 0.46
CA PRO A 6 49.61 15.63 0.60
C PRO A 6 48.22 15.69 -0.04
N VAL A 7 48.05 14.88 -1.10
CA VAL A 7 46.77 14.55 -1.70
C VAL A 7 45.88 13.92 -0.63
N LYS A 8 44.79 14.61 -0.27
CA LYS A 8 43.73 14.08 0.58
C LYS A 8 43.00 12.99 -0.20
N HIS A 9 43.49 11.76 -0.11
CA HIS A 9 42.76 10.61 -0.61
C HIS A 9 41.50 10.44 0.25
N ASN A 10 40.35 10.59 -0.40
CA ASN A 10 39.02 10.42 0.17
C ASN A 10 38.88 9.01 0.77
N ASN A 11 38.99 8.93 2.09
CA ASN A 11 38.82 7.74 2.93
C ASN A 11 37.33 7.41 3.15
N TYR A 12 36.50 7.54 2.12
CA TYR A 12 35.06 7.19 2.19
C TYR A 12 34.77 5.81 1.59
N GLN A 13 35.81 5.05 1.22
CA GLN A 13 35.65 3.82 0.45
C GLN A 13 35.83 2.53 1.28
N GLU A 14 36.02 2.62 2.60
CA GLU A 14 36.27 1.45 3.48
C GLU A 14 35.16 1.12 4.48
N MET A 15 34.08 1.91 4.56
CA MET A 15 32.94 1.54 5.42
C MET A 15 31.91 0.73 4.64
N SER A 16 31.42 -0.36 5.24
CA SER A 16 30.28 -1.08 4.67
C SER A 16 29.05 -0.18 4.65
N LEU A 17 28.14 -0.39 3.70
CA LEU A 17 26.89 0.39 3.60
C LEU A 17 26.07 0.38 4.91
N ARG A 18 26.18 -0.70 5.70
CA ARG A 18 25.51 -0.81 7.01
C ARG A 18 26.15 0.09 8.07
N GLU A 19 27.47 0.14 8.11
CA GLU A 19 28.21 1.00 9.04
C GLU A 19 27.99 2.47 8.71
N GLN A 20 28.00 2.81 7.42
CA GLN A 20 27.68 4.16 6.97
C GLN A 20 26.26 4.58 7.37
N LEU A 21 25.27 3.69 7.22
CA LEU A 21 23.89 3.96 7.66
C LEU A 21 23.81 4.20 9.17
N LEU A 22 24.50 3.39 9.97
CA LEU A 22 24.51 3.53 11.43
C LEU A 22 25.11 4.88 11.86
N GLN A 23 26.24 5.25 11.28
CA GLN A 23 26.90 6.52 11.59
C GLN A 23 26.03 7.73 11.22
N GLU A 24 25.38 7.71 10.05
CA GLU A 24 24.47 8.78 9.64
C GLU A 24 23.27 8.88 10.61
N VAL A 25 22.65 7.74 10.98
CA VAL A 25 21.51 7.72 11.92
C VAL A 25 21.89 8.28 13.30
N GLU A 26 23.12 8.07 13.77
CA GLU A 26 23.61 8.64 15.03
C GLU A 26 23.86 10.15 14.97
N CYS A 27 24.17 10.70 13.80
CA CYS A 27 24.39 12.14 13.60
C CYS A 27 23.11 12.92 13.23
N LEU A 28 22.00 12.24 12.97
CA LEU A 28 20.73 12.84 12.55
C LEU A 28 19.90 13.35 13.76
N PRO A 29 19.22 14.50 13.65
CA PRO A 29 18.26 14.96 14.65
C PRO A 29 17.01 14.05 14.68
N ASN A 30 16.40 13.92 15.86
CA ASN A 30 15.31 12.98 16.12
C ASN A 30 14.12 13.12 15.15
N GLU A 31 13.81 14.33 14.70
CA GLU A 31 12.74 14.62 13.75
C GLU A 31 12.98 13.94 12.39
N LEU A 32 14.24 13.87 11.96
CA LEU A 32 14.63 13.22 10.71
C LEU A 32 14.78 11.70 10.90
N VAL A 33 15.19 11.25 12.08
CA VAL A 33 15.25 9.81 12.41
C VAL A 33 13.87 9.16 12.29
N SER A 34 12.79 9.83 12.68
CA SER A 34 11.44 9.30 12.50
C SER A 34 11.06 9.09 11.03
N GLU A 35 11.46 10.01 10.15
CA GLU A 35 11.16 9.91 8.71
C GLU A 35 11.97 8.78 8.06
N VAL A 36 13.25 8.66 8.43
CA VAL A 36 14.12 7.55 7.98
C VAL A 36 13.58 6.20 8.44
N LEU A 37 13.11 6.10 9.69
CA LEU A 37 12.47 4.88 10.20
C LEU A 37 11.21 4.54 9.42
N ASN A 38 10.36 5.53 9.14
CA ASN A 38 9.14 5.33 8.36
C ASN A 38 9.46 4.80 6.96
N PHE A 39 10.47 5.39 6.31
CA PHE A 39 10.95 4.92 5.01
C PHE A 39 11.51 3.49 5.05
N LEU A 40 12.30 3.15 6.06
CA LEU A 40 12.83 1.78 6.22
C LEU A 40 11.72 0.76 6.46
N LEU A 41 10.72 1.10 7.27
CA LEU A 41 9.54 0.27 7.50
C LEU A 41 8.75 0.08 6.21
N PHE A 42 8.56 1.15 5.43
CA PHE A 42 7.92 1.09 4.12
C PHE A 42 8.66 0.14 3.16
N VAL A 43 9.98 0.26 3.05
CA VAL A 43 10.81 -0.64 2.22
C VAL A 43 10.66 -2.10 2.67
N LYS A 44 10.65 -2.34 3.99
CA LYS A 44 10.47 -3.68 4.57
C LYS A 44 9.10 -4.27 4.24
N VAL A 45 8.03 -3.51 4.41
CA VAL A 45 6.65 -3.93 4.09
C VAL A 45 6.53 -4.27 2.61
N ARG A 46 7.08 -3.43 1.72
CA ARG A 46 7.07 -3.72 0.28
C ARG A 46 7.79 -5.01 -0.08
N LEU A 47 8.94 -5.28 0.52
CA LEU A 47 9.69 -6.51 0.25
C LEU A 47 8.96 -7.76 0.76
N LEU A 48 8.28 -7.66 1.91
CA LEU A 48 7.47 -8.75 2.46
C LEU A 48 6.22 -9.01 1.60
N GLY A 49 5.52 -7.95 1.18
CA GLY A 49 4.37 -8.07 0.28
C GLY A 49 4.73 -8.67 -1.08
N GLN A 50 5.93 -8.37 -1.61
CA GLN A 50 6.42 -8.99 -2.85
C GLN A 50 6.74 -10.49 -2.68
N GLN A 51 7.10 -10.96 -1.48
CA GLN A 51 7.31 -12.39 -1.23
C GLN A 51 6.01 -13.19 -1.13
N GLU A 52 4.90 -12.56 -0.72
CA GLU A 52 3.59 -13.22 -0.66
C GLU A 52 2.96 -13.39 -2.05
N THR A 53 3.18 -12.45 -2.97
CA THR A 53 2.69 -12.54 -4.37
C THR A 53 3.30 -13.68 -5.19
N LEU A 54 4.38 -14.34 -4.71
CA LEU A 54 5.02 -15.47 -5.39
C LEU A 54 4.72 -16.83 -4.75
N LYS A 55 3.97 -16.90 -3.64
CA LYS A 55 3.75 -18.15 -2.87
C LYS A 55 2.30 -18.59 -2.70
N SER A 56 1.32 -17.89 -3.26
CA SER A 56 -0.09 -18.30 -3.21
C SER A 56 -0.74 -18.35 -4.60
N VAL A 57 -0.30 -19.31 -5.41
CA VAL A 57 -1.23 -20.01 -6.30
C VAL A 57 -1.30 -21.44 -5.79
N PRO A 58 -2.24 -21.80 -4.90
CA PRO A 58 -2.72 -23.16 -4.85
C PRO A 58 -3.57 -23.35 -6.12
N GLU A 59 -3.01 -24.03 -7.12
CA GLU A 59 -3.82 -24.84 -8.03
C GLU A 59 -4.57 -25.83 -7.13
N LEU A 60 -5.81 -25.49 -6.77
CA LEU A 60 -6.72 -26.42 -6.13
C LEU A 60 -7.31 -27.30 -7.24
N PRO A 61 -7.20 -28.64 -7.14
CA PRO A 61 -7.83 -29.55 -8.07
C PRO A 61 -9.33 -29.28 -8.09
N GLU A 62 -9.86 -29.08 -9.29
CA GLU A 62 -11.28 -29.16 -9.56
C GLU A 62 -11.75 -30.56 -9.20
N GLU A 63 -12.31 -30.75 -8.01
CA GLU A 63 -13.33 -31.76 -7.76
C GLU A 63 -13.88 -31.63 -6.33
N SER A 64 -15.21 -31.71 -6.25
CA SER A 64 -16.03 -31.96 -5.06
C SER A 64 -16.32 -30.80 -4.09
N ARG A 65 -17.33 -29.97 -4.42
CA ARG A 65 -18.39 -29.57 -3.46
C ARG A 65 -19.74 -29.39 -4.16
N GLN A 66 -20.62 -30.36 -3.97
CA GLN A 66 -22.04 -30.32 -4.33
C GLN A 66 -22.82 -29.38 -3.39
N ASP A 67 -23.85 -28.78 -3.97
CA ASP A 67 -25.10 -28.29 -3.39
C ASP A 67 -25.07 -27.22 -2.30
N SER A 68 -25.10 -25.96 -2.77
CA SER A 68 -25.98 -24.96 -2.19
C SER A 68 -26.53 -24.07 -3.31
N ASP A 69 -27.81 -24.26 -3.64
CA ASP A 69 -28.61 -23.47 -4.60
C ASP A 69 -28.80 -22.02 -4.13
N LEU A 70 -27.72 -21.25 -4.09
CA LEU A 70 -27.77 -19.80 -4.15
C LEU A 70 -27.04 -19.42 -5.44
N PRO A 71 -27.61 -18.55 -6.30
CA PRO A 71 -26.88 -18.01 -7.43
C PRO A 71 -25.76 -17.12 -6.86
N TYR A 72 -24.63 -17.74 -6.53
CA TYR A 72 -23.41 -17.04 -6.20
C TYR A 72 -22.95 -16.39 -7.50
N TYR A 73 -23.45 -15.19 -7.75
CA TYR A 73 -22.94 -14.35 -8.81
C TYR A 73 -21.48 -14.11 -8.47
N ALA A 74 -20.56 -14.64 -9.27
CA ALA A 74 -19.15 -14.34 -9.12
C ALA A 74 -19.02 -12.82 -9.03
N ALA A 75 -18.34 -12.32 -8.01
CA ALA A 75 -18.17 -10.88 -7.84
C ALA A 75 -17.59 -10.33 -9.15
N SER A 76 -18.40 -9.57 -9.89
CA SER A 76 -18.00 -8.91 -11.15
C SER A 76 -17.09 -7.70 -10.84
N GLY A 77 -16.26 -7.82 -9.81
CA GLY A 77 -15.26 -6.83 -9.44
C GLY A 77 -14.05 -7.03 -10.32
N LYS A 78 -13.76 -6.05 -11.18
CA LYS A 78 -12.46 -5.94 -11.84
C LYS A 78 -11.38 -5.79 -10.76
N SER A 79 -10.14 -6.19 -11.07
CA SER A 79 -9.04 -6.04 -10.12
C SER A 79 -8.88 -4.57 -9.75
N LEU A 80 -8.59 -4.24 -8.48
CA LEU A 80 -8.35 -2.85 -8.07
C LEU A 80 -7.21 -2.22 -8.89
N ALA A 81 -6.26 -3.02 -9.38
CA ALA A 81 -5.19 -2.60 -10.26
C ALA A 81 -5.65 -2.16 -11.67
N ASP A 82 -6.86 -2.56 -12.10
CA ASP A 82 -7.44 -2.17 -13.38
C ASP A 82 -8.10 -0.78 -13.32
N TYR A 83 -8.28 -0.22 -12.12
CA TYR A 83 -8.82 1.12 -11.91
C TYR A 83 -7.69 2.15 -11.89
N ASP A 84 -7.19 2.53 -13.07
CA ASP A 84 -6.23 3.64 -13.24
C ASP A 84 -6.94 5.01 -13.38
N GLY A 85 -8.17 5.12 -12.88
CA GLY A 85 -8.98 6.34 -12.90
C GLY A 85 -8.99 6.99 -11.52
N GLY A 86 -8.46 8.21 -11.41
CA GLY A 86 -8.62 9.04 -10.21
C GLY A 86 -9.98 9.75 -10.20
N TRP A 87 -10.42 10.16 -9.01
CA TRP A 87 -11.59 11.04 -8.87
C TRP A 87 -11.22 12.42 -9.41
N ALA A 88 -11.97 12.92 -10.39
CA ALA A 88 -11.76 14.21 -11.00
C ALA A 88 -13.10 14.94 -11.24
N GLY A 89 -13.08 16.27 -11.18
CA GLY A 89 -14.29 17.07 -11.38
C GLY A 89 -15.36 16.75 -10.32
N ASP A 90 -16.56 16.41 -10.79
CA ASP A 90 -17.76 16.27 -9.96
C ASP A 90 -18.05 14.81 -9.55
N ASP A 91 -17.11 13.88 -9.76
CA ASP A 91 -17.25 12.44 -9.44
C ASP A 91 -17.78 12.21 -8.01
N PHE A 92 -17.35 13.06 -7.05
CA PHE A 92 -17.84 13.04 -5.67
C PHE A 92 -19.34 13.27 -5.56
N GLU A 93 -19.84 14.31 -6.24
CA GLU A 93 -21.24 14.67 -6.16
C GLU A 93 -22.13 13.75 -6.99
N ASP A 94 -21.64 13.26 -8.12
CA ASP A 94 -22.32 12.23 -8.92
C ASP A 94 -22.50 10.94 -8.12
N CYS A 95 -21.47 10.51 -7.38
CA CYS A 95 -21.56 9.37 -6.48
C CYS A 95 -22.57 9.61 -5.34
N LEU A 96 -22.54 10.79 -4.72
CA LEU A 96 -23.50 11.14 -3.66
C LEU A 96 -24.94 11.19 -4.19
N GLN A 97 -25.12 11.72 -5.40
CA GLN A 97 -26.42 11.79 -6.06
C GLN A 97 -26.96 10.39 -6.36
N LEU A 98 -26.13 9.49 -6.90
CA LEU A 98 -26.48 8.10 -7.16
C LEU A 98 -26.93 7.37 -5.88
N VAL A 99 -26.24 7.60 -4.76
CA VAL A 99 -26.64 7.03 -3.45
C VAL A 99 -27.97 7.60 -2.97
N ARG A 100 -28.17 8.92 -3.11
CA ARG A 100 -29.44 9.57 -2.73
C ARG A 100 -30.62 9.07 -3.56
N GLU A 101 -30.40 8.74 -4.82
CA GLU A 101 -31.42 8.23 -5.74
C GLU A 101 -31.72 6.75 -5.52
N SER A 102 -30.70 5.94 -5.29
CA SER A 102 -30.82 4.48 -5.10
C SER A 102 -31.27 4.07 -3.71
N ARG A 103 -31.05 4.90 -2.67
CA ARG A 103 -31.48 4.57 -1.31
C ARG A 103 -32.99 4.50 -1.19
N SER A 104 -33.47 3.57 -0.38
CA SER A 104 -34.89 3.44 -0.09
C SER A 104 -35.42 4.69 0.63
N LYS A 105 -36.53 5.25 0.14
CA LYS A 105 -37.21 6.43 0.73
C LYS A 105 -38.07 6.03 1.94
N VAL A 106 -37.49 5.28 2.87
CA VAL A 106 -38.22 4.83 4.06
C VAL A 106 -38.39 6.02 5.00
N ASN A 107 -39.65 6.40 5.22
CA ASN A 107 -40.03 7.42 6.19
C ASN A 107 -40.31 6.74 7.53
N PHE A 108 -39.33 6.73 8.43
CA PHE A 108 -39.47 6.15 9.78
C PHE A 108 -40.43 6.93 10.70
N SER A 109 -40.93 8.09 10.24
CA SER A 109 -41.92 8.91 10.94
C SER A 109 -43.35 8.37 10.84
N LYS A 110 -43.65 7.49 9.87
CA LYS A 110 -44.89 6.71 9.85
C LYS A 110 -44.64 5.35 10.48
N HIS A 111 -44.44 5.34 11.79
CA HIS A 111 -44.52 4.10 12.56
C HIS A 111 -46.01 3.75 12.71
N GLU A 112 -46.56 2.96 11.79
CA GLU A 112 -47.80 2.25 12.09
C GLU A 112 -47.44 1.12 13.06
N PRO A 113 -47.93 1.15 14.31
CA PRO A 113 -47.79 0.01 15.19
C PRO A 113 -48.61 -1.16 14.63
N PHE A 114 -48.01 -2.35 14.70
CA PHE A 114 -48.61 -3.63 14.32
C PHE A 114 -49.92 -3.89 15.07
#